data_AF-A0A813G8F0-F1
#
_entry.id   AF-A0A813G8F0-F1
#
_cell.length_a   1.000
_cell.length_b   1.000
_cell.length_c   1.000
_cell.angle_alpha   90.00
_cell.angle_beta   90.00
_cell.angle_gamma   90.00
#
_symmetry.space_group_name_H-M   'P 1'
#
loop_
_entity.id
_entity.type
_entity.pdbx_description
1 polymer ?
#
loop_
_entity_poly.entity_id
_entity_poly.type
_entity_poly.pdbx_seq_one_letter_code
_entity_poly.pdbx_strand_id
1 'polypeptide(L)' 'VSRAAGHWVTNRGRRMRTDEMMRLQGMDEKGFVQVVSDRQLGKQVGNAMSQNILERIMVSLLPAAGLVPRNCTLHDRWQ' A
#
# COMPACT_ATOMS: atom_id res chain seq x y z
N VAL A 1 -14.74 13.28 9.02
CA VAL A 1 -13.89 12.05 8.94
C VAL A 1 -14.19 11.31 7.62
N SER A 2 -13.54 11.71 6.52
CA SER A 2 -13.83 11.27 5.14
C SER A 2 -13.05 9.99 4.73
N ARG A 3 -12.11 9.51 5.56
CA ARG A 3 -11.07 8.56 5.14
C ARG A 3 -11.53 7.12 4.87
N ALA A 4 -12.69 6.71 5.39
CA ALA A 4 -13.15 5.33 5.23
C ALA A 4 -13.73 5.02 3.85
N ALA A 5 -14.28 6.01 3.16
CA ALA A 5 -15.04 5.82 1.92
C ALA A 5 -14.25 6.16 0.65
N GLY A 6 -12.94 6.37 0.77
CA GLY A 6 -12.07 6.71 -0.36
C GLY A 6 -12.48 7.97 -1.13
N HIS A 7 -11.81 8.18 -2.28
CA HIS A 7 -12.10 9.30 -3.18
C HIS A 7 -13.32 9.05 -4.05
N TRP A 8 -13.90 10.10 -4.64
CA TRP A 8 -14.95 9.97 -5.66
C TRP A 8 -14.33 9.68 -7.02
N VAL A 9 -14.86 8.69 -7.72
CA VAL A 9 -14.40 8.26 -9.04
C VAL A 9 -15.41 8.75 -10.08
N THR A 10 -15.11 9.88 -10.71
CA THR A 10 -16.05 10.65 -11.56
C THR A 10 -16.58 9.83 -12.75
N ASN A 11 -15.70 9.12 -13.45
CA ASN A 11 -16.07 8.28 -14.60
C ASN A 11 -16.88 7.03 -14.22
N ARG A 12 -17.00 6.69 -12.92
CA ARG A 12 -17.80 5.56 -12.43
C ARG A 12 -19.03 5.98 -11.62
N GLY A 13 -19.22 7.28 -11.37
CA GLY A 13 -20.36 7.79 -10.60
C GLY A 13 -20.47 7.21 -9.18
N ARG A 14 -19.36 6.79 -8.57
CA ARG A 14 -19.35 6.21 -7.22
C ARG A 14 -18.07 6.53 -6.46
N ARG A 15 -18.07 6.25 -5.15
CA ARG A 15 -16.86 6.22 -4.32
C ARG A 15 -15.96 5.04 -4.68
N MET A 16 -14.66 5.21 -4.43
CA MET A 16 -13.65 4.16 -4.57
C MET A 16 -13.99 2.98 -3.66
N ARG A 17 -13.77 1.76 -4.18
CA ARG A 17 -13.88 0.53 -3.38
C ARG A 17 -12.59 0.30 -2.59
N THR A 18 -12.67 -0.50 -1.54
CA THR A 18 -11.51 -0.78 -0.68
C THR A 18 -10.39 -1.49 -1.43
N ASP A 19 -10.70 -2.39 -2.38
CA ASP A 19 -9.71 -3.04 -3.25
C ASP A 19 -8.98 -2.02 -4.15
N GLU A 20 -9.72 -1.06 -4.72
CA GLU A 20 -9.15 0.05 -5.49
C GLU A 20 -8.24 0.93 -4.61
N MET A 21 -8.61 1.18 -3.34
CA MET A 21 -7.78 1.91 -2.38
C MET A 21 -6.49 1.16 -2.03
N MET A 22 -6.55 -0.16 -1.84
CA MET A 22 -5.38 -0.99 -1.54
C MET A 22 -4.38 -0.97 -2.70
N ARG A 23 -4.86 -1.14 -3.93
CA ARG A 23 -4.03 -1.05 -5.14
C ARG A 23 -3.41 0.33 -5.29
N LEU A 24 -4.15 1.40 -5.00
CA LEU A 24 -3.62 2.77 -5.02
C LEU A 24 -2.46 2.94 -4.02
N GLN A 25 -2.53 2.28 -2.87
CA GLN A 25 -1.45 2.27 -1.87
C GLN A 25 -0.31 1.32 -2.23
N GLY A 26 -0.33 0.66 -3.40
CA GLY A 26 0.69 -0.30 -3.82
C GLY A 26 0.66 -1.63 -3.08
N MET A 27 -0.45 -1.94 -2.38
CA MET A 27 -0.64 -3.23 -1.71
C MET A 27 -1.03 -4.30 -2.73
N ASP A 28 -0.45 -5.50 -2.60
CA ASP A 28 -0.92 -6.69 -3.32
C ASP A 28 -2.11 -7.29 -2.57
N GLU A 29 -3.30 -7.25 -3.17
CA GLU A 29 -4.50 -7.84 -2.59
C GLU A 29 -4.55 -9.37 -2.70
N LYS A 30 -3.63 -10.01 -3.43
CA LYS A 30 -3.65 -11.45 -3.65
C LYS A 30 -3.41 -12.19 -2.33
N GLY A 31 -4.42 -12.96 -1.92
CA GLY A 31 -4.37 -13.71 -0.65
C GLY A 31 -4.66 -12.85 0.59
N PHE A 32 -5.10 -11.60 0.42
CA PHE A 32 -5.51 -10.76 1.54
C PHE A 32 -6.79 -11.31 2.18
N VAL A 33 -6.68 -11.73 3.44
CA VAL A 33 -7.83 -12.21 4.24
C VAL A 33 -8.35 -11.06 5.09
N GLN A 34 -9.54 -10.59 4.75
CA GLN A 34 -10.21 -9.54 5.52
C GLN A 34 -10.82 -10.13 6.80
N VAL A 35 -10.34 -9.67 7.96
CA VAL A 35 -10.83 -10.08 9.29
C VAL A 35 -11.59 -8.98 10.04
N VAL A 36 -11.70 -7.79 9.43
CA VAL A 36 -12.39 -6.62 10.00
C VAL A 36 -13.49 -6.14 9.05
N SER A 37 -14.39 -5.27 9.52
CA SER A 37 -15.41 -4.67 8.65
C SER A 37 -14.79 -3.79 7.55
N ASP A 38 -15.47 -3.63 6.41
CA ASP A 38 -15.04 -2.77 5.30
C ASP A 38 -14.72 -1.35 5.77
N ARG A 39 -15.52 -0.83 6.71
CA ARG A 39 -15.32 0.51 7.28
C ARG A 39 -14.03 0.61 8.09
N GLN A 40 -13.66 -0.43 8.83
CA GLN A 40 -12.41 -0.49 9.56
C GLN A 40 -11.23 -0.65 8.61
N LEU A 41 -11.36 -1.54 7.62
CA LEU A 41 -10.34 -1.74 6.60
C LEU A 41 -10.07 -0.46 5.80
N GLY A 42 -11.12 0.23 5.34
CA GLY A 42 -10.98 1.50 4.63
C GLY A 42 -10.28 2.58 5.45
N LYS A 43 -10.51 2.62 6.78
CA LYS A 43 -9.76 3.52 7.68
C LYS A 43 -8.28 3.14 7.79
N GLN A 44 -7.97 1.84 7.88
CA GLN A 44 -6.59 1.35 7.95
C GLN A 44 -5.83 1.65 6.66
N VAL A 45 -6.41 1.31 5.51
CA VAL A 45 -5.83 1.57 4.18
C VAL A 45 -5.67 3.07 3.93
N GLY A 46 -6.68 3.88 4.29
CA GLY A 46 -6.63 5.34 4.13
C GLY A 46 -5.66 6.06 5.08
N ASN A 47 -5.18 5.40 6.14
CA ASN A 47 -4.15 5.92 7.04
C ASN A 47 -2.77 5.28 6.82
N ALA A 48 -2.68 4.23 6.01
CA ALA A 48 -1.42 3.57 5.71
C ALA A 48 -0.52 4.45 4.85
N MET A 49 0.80 4.23 4.95
CA MET A 49 1.77 4.75 3.99
C MET A 49 1.72 3.92 2.71
N SER A 50 1.95 4.57 1.56
CA SER A 50 2.01 3.89 0.27
C SER A 50 3.18 2.91 0.25
N GLN A 51 2.87 1.63 0.07
CA GLN A 51 3.82 0.51 0.14
C GLN A 51 4.85 0.58 -0.98
N ASN A 52 4.45 1.07 -2.16
CA ASN A 52 5.39 1.31 -3.26
C ASN A 52 6.53 2.26 -2.84
N ILE A 53 6.25 3.35 -2.13
CA ILE A 53 7.28 4.27 -1.65
C ILE A 53 8.13 3.63 -0.56
N LEU A 54 7.49 2.89 0.36
CA LEU A 54 8.20 2.20 1.43
C LEU A 54 9.18 1.16 0.87
N GLU A 55 8.77 0.38 -0.13
CA GLU A 55 9.63 -0.58 -0.84
C GLU A 55 10.87 0.10 -1.41
N ARG A 56 10.70 1.23 -2.09
CA ARG A 56 11.82 1.99 -2.70
C ARG A 56 12.78 2.57 -1.66
N ILE A 57 12.24 3.09 -0.56
CA ILE A 57 13.06 3.58 0.56
C ILE A 57 13.83 2.41 1.18
N MET A 58 13.18 1.28 1.43
CA MET A 58 13.82 0.11 2.06
C MET A 58 14.94 -0.49 1.21
N VAL A 59 14.78 -0.52 -0.12
CA VAL A 59 15.82 -1.02 -1.05
C VAL A 59 17.15 -0.26 -0.90
N SER A 60 17.09 1.05 -0.58
CA SER A 60 18.29 1.87 -0.36
C SER A 60 18.71 1.96 1.11
N LEU A 61 17.74 2.02 2.03
CA LEU A 61 17.96 2.19 3.46
C LEU A 61 18.58 0.94 4.11
N LEU A 62 18.09 -0.26 3.77
CA LEU A 62 18.54 -1.49 4.42
C LEU A 62 20.02 -1.80 4.14
N PRO A 63 20.54 -1.67 2.90
CA PRO A 63 21.98 -1.78 2.65
C PRO A 63 22.80 -0.70 3.36
N ALA A 64 22.32 0.55 3.38
CA ALA A 64 22.99 1.66 4.05
C ALA A 64 23.09 1.46 5.59
N ALA A 65 22.06 0.84 6.18
CA ALA A 65 22.04 0.49 7.61
C ALA A 65 22.85 -0.78 7.94
N GLY A 66 23.44 -1.46 6.95
CA GLY A 66 24.16 -2.72 7.16
C GLY A 66 23.25 -3.90 7.51
N LEU A 67 21.95 -3.81 7.20
CA LEU A 67 20.95 -4.85 7.49
C LEU A 67 20.78 -5.86 6.35
N VAL A 68 21.63 -5.78 5.32
CA VAL A 68 21.64 -6.66 4.16
C VAL A 68 23.05 -7.22 3.99
N PRO A 69 23.23 -8.54 3.72
CA PRO A 69 24.53 -9.11 3.40
C PRO A 69 25.21 -8.36 2.25
N ARG A 70 26.53 -8.18 2.30
CA ARG A 70 27.29 -7.42 1.29
C ARG A 70 27.18 -7.96 -0.14
N ASN A 71 26.80 -9.23 -0.30
CA ASN A 71 26.60 -9.91 -1.57
C ASN A 71 25.12 -9.97 -2.00
N CYS A 72 24.22 -9.31 -1.27
CA CYS A 72 22.80 -9.29 -1.56
C CYS A 72 22.39 -7.91 -2.08
N THR A 73 21.85 -7.89 -3.29
CA THR A 73 21.26 -6.70 -3.90
C THR A 73 19.75 -6.79 -3.78
N LEU A 74 19.13 -5.80 -3.13
CA LEU A 74 17.68 -5.68 -3.09
C LEU A 74 17.17 -5.15 -4.44
N HIS A 75 16.10 -5.75 -4.96
CA HIS A 75 15.50 -5.36 -6.23
C HIS A 75 14.33 -4.40 -6.01
N ASP A 76 14.37 -3.22 -6.63
CA ASP A 76 13.22 -2.31 -6.68
C ASP A 76 12.23 -2.81 -7.74
N ARG A 77 11.03 -3.23 -7.30
CA ARG A 77 9.95 -3.67 -8.20
C ARG A 77 9.41 -2.54 -9.09
N TRP A 78 9.65 -1.28 -8.72
CA TRP A 78 9.03 -0.09 -9.33
C TRP A 78 10.01 0.75 -10.17
N GLN A 79 11.21 0.24 -10.42
CA GLN A 79 12.16 0.82 -11.38
C GLN A 79 12.02 0.22 -12.78
#